data_AF-A0A2V6TUB1-F1
#
_entry.id   AF-A0A2V6TUB1-F1
#
_cell.length_a   1.000
_cell.length_b   1.000
_cell.length_c   1.000
_cell.angle_alpha   90.00
_cell.angle_beta   90.00
_cell.angle_gamma   90.00
#
_symmetry.space_group_name_H-M   'P 1'
#
loop_
_entity.id
_entity.type
_entity.pdbx_description
1 polymer ?
#
loop_
_entity_poly.entity_id
_entity_poly.type
_entity_poly.pdbx_seq_one_letter_code
_entity_poly.pdbx_strand_id
1 'polypeptide(L)' 'MGQESRATIVIRPCRVEECAAVLALWERAGAIPSPTDTLEELQRLVRTHGDGFLVAIQGHAVVGSVIGG' A
#
# COMPACT_ATOMS: atom_id res chain seq x y z
N MET A 1 6.37 -7.85 30.63
CA MET A 1 6.97 -6.74 29.88
C MET A 1 7.03 -7.18 28.43
N GLY A 2 5.98 -6.86 27.66
CA GLY A 2 5.85 -7.30 26.27
C GLY A 2 6.93 -6.66 25.43
N GLN A 3 7.87 -7.46 24.92
CA GLN A 3 8.70 -7.04 23.82
C GLN A 3 7.77 -6.95 22.61
N GLU A 4 7.17 -5.78 22.39
CA GLU A 4 6.64 -5.44 21.07
C GLU A 4 7.85 -5.49 20.14
N SER A 5 8.07 -6.65 19.52
CA SER A 5 9.05 -6.79 18.45
C SER A 5 8.60 -5.81 17.38
N ARG A 6 9.18 -4.61 17.41
CA ARG A 6 8.87 -3.53 16.47
C ARG A 6 9.48 -3.98 15.16
N ALA A 7 8.78 -4.87 14.45
CA ALA A 7 9.23 -5.41 13.20
C ALA A 7 9.48 -4.21 12.28
N THR A 8 10.68 -4.18 11.69
CA THR A 8 11.15 -3.07 10.88
C THR A 8 10.13 -2.79 9.78
N ILE A 9 9.65 -1.55 9.74
CA ILE A 9 8.77 -1.07 8.67
C ILE A 9 9.67 -0.46 7.61
N VAL A 10 9.56 -0.95 6.38
CA VAL A 10 10.26 -0.41 5.22
C VAL A 10 9.24 0.30 4.34
N ILE A 11 9.48 1.58 4.06
CA ILE A 11 8.69 2.35 3.11
C ILE A 11 9.41 2.33 1.78
N ARG A 12 8.71 1.95 0.72
CA ARG A 12 9.27 1.93 -0.64
C ARG A 12 8.17 2.17 -1.69
N PRO A 13 8.55 2.49 -2.94
CA PRO A 13 7.60 2.53 -4.05
C PRO A 13 6.77 1.25 -4.15
N CYS A 14 5.46 1.44 -4.34
CA CYS A 14 4.50 0.38 -4.60
C CYS A 14 4.84 -0.30 -5.92
N ARG A 15 4.70 -1.63 -5.97
CA ARG A 15 4.82 -2.38 -7.21
C ARG A 15 3.44 -2.80 -7.70
N VAL A 16 3.33 -3.05 -9.01
CA VAL A 16 2.08 -3.43 -9.68
C VAL A 16 1.49 -4.71 -9.07
N GLU A 17 2.34 -5.63 -8.63
CA GLU A 17 1.93 -6.89 -7.99
C GLU A 17 1.34 -6.69 -6.59
N GLU A 18 1.64 -5.56 -5.95
CA GLU A 18 1.21 -5.25 -4.58
C GLU A 18 -0.07 -4.44 -4.53
N CYS A 19 -0.55 -3.90 -5.65
CA CYS A 19 -1.80 -3.13 -5.71
C CYS A 19 -3.00 -3.92 -5.17
N ALA A 20 -3.06 -5.23 -5.41
CA ALA A 20 -4.12 -6.08 -4.86
C ALA A 20 -4.04 -6.21 -3.33
N ALA A 21 -2.83 -6.25 -2.76
CA ALA A 21 -2.64 -6.29 -1.31
C ALA A 21 -2.98 -4.94 -0.65
N VAL A 22 -2.72 -3.82 -1.33
CA VAL A 22 -3.13 -2.48 -0.88
C VAL A 22 -4.65 -2.34 -0.86
N LEU A 23 -5.35 -2.79 -1.90
CA LEU A 23 -6.81 -2.78 -1.93
C LEU A 23 -7.41 -3.62 -0.79
N ALA A 24 -6.90 -4.83 -0.60
CA ALA A 24 -7.33 -5.68 0.51
C ALA A 24 -7.07 -5.03 1.88
N LEU A 25 -5.98 -4.25 2.02
CA LEU A 25 -5.73 -3.46 3.22
C LEU A 25 -6.78 -2.36 3.40
N TRP A 26 -7.16 -1.65 2.35
CA TRP A 26 -8.16 -0.58 2.40
C TRP A 26 -9.55 -1.09 2.75
N GLU A 27 -9.97 -2.19 2.12
CA GLU A 27 -11.23 -2.86 2.46
C GLU A 27 -11.26 -3.27 3.94
N ARG A 28 -10.17 -3.84 4.45
CA ARG A 28 -10.05 -4.23 5.86
C ARG A 28 -10.01 -3.04 6.81
N ALA A 29 -9.43 -1.91 6.38
CA ALA A 29 -9.38 -0.68 7.16
C ALA A 29 -10.72 0.08 7.17
N GLY A 30 -11.72 -0.37 6.40
CA GLY A 30 -12.97 0.35 6.21
C GLY A 30 -12.81 1.67 5.46
N ALA A 31 -11.69 1.83 4.74
CA ALA A 31 -11.51 2.95 3.83
C ALA A 31 -12.54 2.78 2.71
N ILE A 32 -13.38 3.80 2.49
CA ILE A 32 -14.36 3.78 1.41
C ILE A 32 -13.57 3.94 0.11
N PRO A 33 -13.46 2.91 -0.74
CA PRO A 33 -12.77 3.07 -2.02
C PRO A 33 -13.56 4.10 -2.83
N SER A 34 -12.92 5.20 -3.19
CA SER A 34 -13.43 6.11 -4.21
C SER A 34 -13.47 5.39 -5.56
N PRO A 35 -14.26 5.86 -6.54
CA PRO A 35 -14.33 5.24 -7.87
C PRO A 35 -12.99 5.16 -8.62
N THR A 36 -11.96 5.89 -8.17
CA THR A 36 -10.57 5.83 -8.66
C THR A 36 -9.69 4.80 -7.95
N ASP A 37 -10.15 4.19 -6.85
CA ASP A 37 -9.41 3.19 -6.07
C ASP A 37 -9.63 1.78 -6.64
N THR A 38 -9.44 1.64 -7.95
CA THR A 38 -9.49 0.34 -8.63
C THR A 38 -8.10 -0.21 -8.85
N LEU A 39 -7.99 -1.54 -8.98
CA LEU A 39 -6.71 -2.20 -9.24
C LEU A 39 -6.05 -1.63 -10.50
N GLU A 40 -6.82 -1.41 -11.56
CA GLU A 40 -6.31 -0.89 -12.83
C GLU A 40 -5.74 0.53 -12.71
N GLU A 41 -6.44 1.41 -11.99
CA GLU A 41 -5.99 2.79 -11.77
C GLU A 41 -4.77 2.84 -10.85
N LEU A 42 -4.72 2.03 -9.79
CA LEU A 42 -3.53 1.92 -8.94
C LEU A 42 -2.33 1.40 -9.72
N GLN A 43 -2.53 0.35 -10.53
CA GLN A 43 -1.46 -0.18 -11.38
C GLN A 43 -1.02 0.84 -12.45
N ARG A 44 -1.95 1.63 -12.99
CA ARG A 44 -1.65 2.73 -13.91
C ARG A 44 -0.84 3.82 -13.21
N LEU A 45 -1.18 4.17 -11.99
CA LEU A 45 -0.48 5.14 -11.18
C LEU A 45 0.94 4.69 -10.84
N VAL A 46 1.14 3.42 -10.45
CA VAL A 46 2.49 2.83 -10.29
C VAL A 46 3.32 2.93 -11.58
N ARG A 47 2.70 2.64 -12.74
CA ARG A 47 3.39 2.69 -14.03
C ARG A 47 3.71 4.11 -14.50
N THR A 48 2.88 5.09 -14.17
CA THR A 48 2.97 6.46 -14.70
C THR A 48 3.74 7.39 -13.74
N HIS A 49 3.58 7.19 -12.43
CA HIS A 49 4.16 8.00 -11.35
C HIS A 49 4.61 7.10 -10.19
N GLY A 50 5.65 6.28 -10.44
CA GLY A 50 6.16 5.31 -9.46
C GLY A 50 6.59 5.91 -8.12
N ASP A 51 7.00 7.19 -8.10
CA ASP A 51 7.40 7.89 -6.87
C ASP A 51 6.22 8.44 -6.06
N GLY A 52 5.03 8.55 -6.68
CA GLY A 52 3.83 9.07 -6.04
C GLY A 52 3.05 8.03 -5.25
N PHE A 53 3.48 6.76 -5.23
CA PHE A 53 2.78 5.70 -4.50
C PHE A 53 3.75 4.87 -3.70
N LEU A 54 3.68 5.00 -2.38
CA LEU A 54 4.54 4.28 -1.45
C LEU A 54 3.72 3.29 -0.63
N VAL A 55 4.33 2.15 -0.33
CA VAL A 55 3.79 1.12 0.57
C VAL A 55 4.71 0.95 1.76
N ALA A 56 4.10 0.75 2.92
CA ALA A 56 4.78 0.35 4.14
C ALA A 56 4.70 -1.18 4.24
N ILE A 57 5.86 -1.83 4.22
CA ILE A 57 5.99 -3.28 4.37
C ILE A 57 6.55 -3.58 5.76
N GLN A 58 5.89 -4.48 6.48
CA GLN A 58 6.41 -5.07 7.71
C GLN A 58 6.61 -6.56 7.47
N GLY A 59 7.86 -7.01 7.41
CA GLY A 59 8.18 -8.38 6.99
C GLY A 59 7.73 -8.63 5.54
N HIS A 60 6.68 -9.43 5.36
CA HIS A 60 6.10 -9.77 4.05
C HIS A 60 4.67 -9.22 3.84
N ALA A 61 4.16 -8.41 4.78
CA ALA A 61 2.81 -7.85 4.71
C ALA A 61 2.85 -6.36 4.39
N VAL A 62 1.98 -5.94 3.47
CA VAL A 62 1.64 -4.52 3.30
C VAL A 62 0.80 -4.12 4.52
N VAL A 63 1.33 -3.20 5.31
CA VAL A 63 0.66 -2.69 6.53
C VAL A 63 0.16 -1.26 6.37
N GLY A 64 0.53 -0.59 5.27
CA GLY A 64 0.15 0.78 4.98
C GLY A 64 0.44 1.15 3.54
N SER A 65 -0.23 2.19 3.07
CA SER A 65 0.00 2.77 1.76
C SER A 65 -0.24 4.27 1.80
N VAL A 66 0.55 5.04 1.05
CA VAL A 66 0.36 6.47 0.88
C VAL A 66 0.51 6.81 -0.60
N ILE A 67 -0.45 7.58 -1.12
CA ILE A 67 -0.39 8.13 -2.47
C ILE A 67 -0.18 9.64 -2.31
N GLY A 68 0.91 10.14 -2.88
CA GLY A 68 1.27 11.55 -2.93
C GLY A 68 1.24 12.04 -4.36
N GLY A 69 0.49 13.11 -4.60
CA GLY A 69 0.31 13.78 -5.88
C GLY A 69 -0.23 15.19 -5.65
#